data_AF-A0A6J2E224-F1
#
_entry.id   AF-A0A6J2E224-F1
#
_cell.length_a   1.000
_cell.length_b   1.000
_cell.length_c   1.000
_cell.angle_alpha   90.00
_cell.angle_beta   90.00
_cell.angle_gamma   90.00
#
_symmetry.space_group_name_H-M   'P 1'
#
loop_
_entity.id
_entity.type
_entity.pdbx_description
1 polymer ?
#
loop_
_entity_poly.entity_id
_entity_poly.type
_entity_poly.pdbx_seq_one_letter_code
_entity_poly.pdbx_strand_id
1 'polypeptide(L)'
;MMDEPWWEGRVASDVHCTLREKELKLPAFRAHSPLLKSRRFFIDILNLLSGHCQLCPTARHLAVYLLDHFLDRYNITASKQLYAVAVSCLLLASKFEDREDHVPKLEQINSMRILSGQNFTLTKKELLNTELLLLEAFSWNLCLPTPAHFLDYYLLASVSQKDHHCHSWSTACPRKTKECLKEYAHYFLEVTLQDHIFYKFQPSVVAAACVGASRICLQLSPYWTRDLQRISNYTLEHLSTCIEILLVAYDNVFKDAVVVKSQTLAMVPGTTPAPTQVLFQPPAYPTLSQPATPGLAQFQTPVQDLCLAYRDSLQAHRSGSLLSGGSGSSLHTLYPTLQPLDVCPLSLPAPLSMQMAITAEPRHCLATTYGSSYFSGSHAFPTGCFDR
;
A
#
# COMPACT_ATOMS: atom_id res chain seq x y z
N MET A 1 29.02 -0.57 7.92
CA MET A 1 28.50 0.79 7.72
C MET A 1 27.09 0.57 7.17
N MET A 2 26.11 0.32 8.06
CA MET A 2 24.73 0.12 7.61
C MET A 2 24.23 1.44 7.07
N ASP A 3 23.65 1.40 5.87
CA ASP A 3 23.21 2.55 5.10
C ASP A 3 22.23 3.40 5.92
N GLU A 4 22.67 4.61 6.28
CA GLU A 4 21.80 5.63 6.83
C GLU A 4 20.65 5.86 5.84
N PRO A 5 19.39 5.95 6.29
CA PRO A 5 18.28 6.13 5.38
C PRO A 5 18.46 7.41 4.55
N TRP A 6 18.13 7.34 3.26
CA TRP A 6 18.45 8.43 2.32
C TRP A 6 17.87 9.79 2.75
N TRP A 7 16.76 9.79 3.47
CA TRP A 7 16.07 10.99 3.95
C TRP A 7 16.81 11.70 5.10
N GLU A 8 17.72 11.04 5.80
CA GLU A 8 18.57 11.65 6.85
C GLU A 8 19.89 12.19 6.28
N GLY A 9 20.24 11.79 5.05
CA GLY A 9 21.49 12.16 4.40
C GLY A 9 21.55 13.60 3.88
N ARG A 10 22.78 14.08 3.63
CA ARG A 10 23.05 15.44 3.11
C ARG A 10 22.40 15.75 1.76
N VAL A 11 22.08 14.72 0.98
CA VAL A 11 21.46 14.82 -0.36
C VAL A 11 19.96 14.54 -0.34
N ALA A 12 19.32 14.46 0.84
CA ALA A 12 17.91 14.12 0.96
C ALA A 12 16.99 15.05 0.16
N SER A 13 17.29 16.36 0.11
CA SER A 13 16.53 17.31 -0.69
C SER A 13 16.64 17.02 -2.20
N ASP A 14 17.82 16.63 -2.69
CA ASP A 14 18.04 16.34 -4.11
C ASP A 14 17.34 15.03 -4.51
N VAL A 15 17.37 14.02 -3.62
CA VAL A 15 16.63 12.77 -3.79
C VAL A 15 15.12 13.05 -3.81
N HIS A 16 14.62 13.87 -2.89
CA HIS A 16 13.21 14.30 -2.88
C HIS A 16 12.82 15.00 -4.18
N CYS A 17 13.59 15.98 -4.64
CA CYS A 17 13.37 16.65 -5.93
C CYS A 17 13.33 15.65 -7.09
N THR A 18 14.27 14.70 -7.13
CA THR A 18 14.33 13.67 -8.17
C THR A 18 13.08 12.77 -8.15
N LEU A 19 12.62 12.37 -6.96
CA LEU A 19 11.38 11.58 -6.82
C LEU A 19 10.16 12.38 -7.28
N ARG A 20 10.08 13.68 -6.95
CA ARG A 20 9.03 14.59 -7.43
C ARG A 20 9.04 14.73 -8.95
N GLU A 21 10.20 14.87 -9.59
CA GLU A 21 10.30 14.93 -11.05
C GLU A 21 9.87 13.62 -11.72
N LYS A 22 10.18 12.47 -11.11
CA LYS A 22 9.75 11.16 -11.60
C LYS A 22 8.25 10.95 -11.45
N GLU A 23 7.64 11.43 -10.36
CA GLU A 23 6.20 11.25 -10.12
C GLU A 23 5.35 11.92 -11.20
N LEU A 24 5.82 13.05 -11.76
CA LEU A 24 5.16 13.76 -12.85
C LEU A 24 5.15 12.99 -14.18
N LYS A 25 6.03 11.99 -14.32
CA LYS A 25 6.17 11.15 -15.51
C LYS A 25 5.48 9.80 -15.35
N LEU A 26 4.81 9.55 -14.22
CA LEU A 26 4.10 8.31 -13.99
C LEU A 26 2.97 8.13 -15.01
N PRO A 27 2.79 6.91 -15.56
CA PRO A 27 1.62 6.59 -16.39
C PRO A 27 0.31 6.90 -15.67
N ALA A 28 -0.67 7.45 -16.40
CA ALA A 28 -2.01 7.65 -15.87
C ALA A 28 -2.71 6.31 -15.63
N PHE A 29 -3.22 6.10 -14.41
CA PHE A 29 -4.10 4.99 -14.08
C PHE A 29 -5.54 5.33 -14.49
N ARG A 30 -6.16 4.51 -15.33
CA ARG A 30 -7.45 4.85 -15.93
C ARG A 30 -8.64 4.11 -15.30
N ALA A 31 -8.37 3.07 -14.51
CA ALA A 31 -9.38 2.30 -13.80
C ALA A 31 -10.47 1.66 -14.70
N HIS A 32 -10.13 1.26 -15.92
CA HIS A 32 -11.10 0.70 -16.87
C HIS A 32 -11.32 -0.81 -16.71
N SER A 33 -10.37 -1.50 -16.10
CA SER A 33 -10.40 -2.96 -16.05
C SER A 33 -11.54 -3.50 -15.19
N PRO A 34 -12.36 -4.43 -15.70
CA PRO A 34 -13.40 -5.08 -14.90
C PRO A 34 -12.81 -5.90 -13.74
N LEU A 35 -11.52 -6.27 -13.83
CA LEU A 35 -10.79 -7.01 -12.80
C LEU A 35 -10.55 -6.20 -11.53
N LEU A 36 -10.74 -4.87 -11.58
CA LEU A 36 -10.65 -4.02 -10.38
C LEU A 36 -11.71 -4.34 -9.32
N LYS A 37 -12.81 -5.01 -9.71
CA LYS A 37 -13.78 -5.57 -8.74
C LYS A 37 -13.14 -6.60 -7.82
N SER A 38 -12.13 -7.33 -8.31
CA SER A 38 -11.37 -8.33 -7.55
C SER A 38 -10.10 -7.76 -6.93
N ARG A 39 -9.81 -6.45 -7.10
CA ARG A 39 -8.59 -5.80 -6.59
C ARG A 39 -8.38 -6.01 -5.10
N ARG A 40 -9.41 -5.80 -4.27
CA ARG A 40 -9.30 -5.95 -2.81
C ARG A 40 -8.80 -7.33 -2.40
N PHE A 41 -9.35 -8.38 -3.01
CA PHE A 41 -8.92 -9.76 -2.75
C PHE A 41 -7.42 -9.95 -3.01
N PHE A 42 -6.88 -9.39 -4.10
CA PHE A 42 -5.44 -9.49 -4.37
C PHE A 42 -4.63 -8.63 -3.41
N ILE A 43 -5.09 -7.44 -3.05
CA ILE A 43 -4.40 -6.59 -2.09
C ILE A 43 -4.35 -7.26 -0.72
N ASP A 44 -5.40 -7.93 -0.29
CA ASP A 44 -5.41 -8.71 0.95
C ASP A 44 -4.37 -9.84 0.91
N ILE A 45 -4.29 -10.57 -0.21
CA ILE A 45 -3.25 -11.59 -0.43
C ILE A 45 -1.84 -10.96 -0.38
N LEU A 46 -1.63 -9.83 -1.06
CA LEU A 46 -0.33 -9.16 -1.09
C LEU A 46 0.07 -8.65 0.29
N ASN A 47 -0.85 -8.05 1.03
CA ASN A 47 -0.62 -7.56 2.39
C ASN A 47 -0.27 -8.69 3.34
N LEU A 48 -0.95 -9.82 3.20
CA LEU A 48 -0.69 -11.00 4.01
C LEU A 48 0.69 -11.61 3.72
N LEU A 49 1.01 -11.84 2.44
CA LEU A 49 2.35 -12.30 2.01
C LEU A 49 3.43 -11.34 2.49
N SER A 50 3.21 -10.05 2.29
CA SER A 50 4.11 -8.99 2.69
C SER A 50 4.35 -8.94 4.20
N GLY A 51 3.30 -9.11 5.01
CA GLY A 51 3.42 -9.16 6.47
C GLY A 51 4.17 -10.40 6.97
N HIS A 52 3.93 -11.56 6.35
CA HIS A 52 4.66 -12.79 6.68
C HIS A 52 6.16 -12.69 6.35
N CYS A 53 6.52 -11.97 5.28
CA CYS A 53 7.91 -11.73 4.88
C CYS A 53 8.51 -10.46 5.49
N GLN A 54 7.73 -9.69 6.26
CA GLN A 54 8.14 -8.39 6.84
C GLN A 54 8.65 -7.38 5.80
N LEU A 55 8.07 -7.39 4.60
CA LEU A 55 8.49 -6.48 3.53
C LEU A 55 8.26 -5.02 3.88
N CYS A 56 9.17 -4.16 3.41
CA CYS A 56 9.12 -2.73 3.57
C CYS A 56 7.88 -2.12 2.88
N PRO A 57 7.41 -0.95 3.35
CA PRO A 57 6.26 -0.27 2.72
C PRO A 57 6.48 0.09 1.25
N THR A 58 7.71 0.42 0.83
CA THR A 58 8.00 0.76 -0.57
C THR A 58 7.80 -0.45 -1.49
N ALA A 59 8.25 -1.64 -1.11
CA ALA A 59 8.01 -2.89 -1.83
C ALA A 59 6.50 -3.19 -1.96
N ARG A 60 5.73 -3.06 -0.88
CA ARG A 60 4.28 -3.30 -0.89
C ARG A 60 3.55 -2.33 -1.81
N HIS A 61 3.86 -1.05 -1.72
CA HIS A 61 3.26 -0.02 -2.58
C HIS A 61 3.62 -0.21 -4.05
N LEU A 62 4.88 -0.53 -4.34
CA LEU A 62 5.31 -0.81 -5.71
C LEU A 62 4.61 -2.06 -6.26
N ALA A 63 4.44 -3.11 -5.46
CA ALA A 63 3.72 -4.32 -5.87
C ALA A 63 2.27 -4.02 -6.28
N VAL A 64 1.55 -3.23 -5.48
CA VAL A 64 0.17 -2.80 -5.78
C VAL A 64 0.13 -1.90 -7.01
N TYR A 65 1.09 -0.97 -7.15
CA TYR A 65 1.22 -0.14 -8.33
C TYR A 65 1.38 -0.98 -9.62
N LEU A 66 2.31 -1.93 -9.60
CA LEU A 66 2.57 -2.82 -10.73
C LEU A 66 1.33 -3.66 -11.05
N LEU A 67 0.66 -4.21 -10.04
CA LEU A 67 -0.57 -4.97 -10.22
C LEU A 67 -1.67 -4.12 -10.87
N ASP A 68 -2.01 -2.98 -10.29
CA ASP A 68 -3.08 -2.11 -10.77
C ASP A 68 -2.85 -1.68 -12.22
N HIS A 69 -1.64 -1.20 -12.54
CA HIS A 69 -1.30 -0.77 -13.90
C HIS A 69 -1.17 -1.92 -14.91
N PHE A 70 -0.87 -3.13 -14.46
CA PHE A 70 -0.91 -4.30 -15.33
C PHE A 70 -2.35 -4.70 -15.63
N LEU A 71 -3.21 -4.76 -14.60
CA LEU A 71 -4.62 -5.10 -14.76
C LEU A 71 -5.40 -4.08 -15.59
N ASP A 72 -5.02 -2.80 -15.55
CA ASP A 72 -5.64 -1.74 -16.36
C ASP A 72 -5.30 -1.85 -17.86
N ARG A 73 -4.18 -2.50 -18.19
CA ARG A 73 -3.69 -2.64 -19.57
C ARG A 73 -3.98 -4.00 -20.20
N TYR A 74 -4.06 -5.05 -19.40
CA TYR A 74 -4.17 -6.43 -19.86
C TYR A 74 -5.42 -7.10 -19.28
N ASN A 75 -6.12 -7.85 -20.12
CA ASN A 75 -7.24 -8.67 -19.68
C ASN A 75 -6.76 -10.09 -19.35
N ILE A 76 -6.97 -10.52 -18.11
CA ILE A 76 -6.57 -11.84 -17.60
C ILE A 76 -7.82 -12.60 -17.19
N THR A 77 -8.15 -13.66 -17.93
CA THR A 77 -9.38 -14.43 -17.69
C THR A 77 -9.18 -15.57 -16.69
N ALA A 78 -7.95 -16.11 -16.60
CA ALA A 78 -7.67 -17.28 -15.76
C ALA A 78 -7.25 -16.89 -14.34
N SER A 79 -8.01 -17.31 -13.33
CA SER A 79 -7.74 -17.01 -11.91
C SER A 79 -6.34 -17.41 -11.45
N LYS A 80 -5.81 -18.55 -11.92
CA LYS A 80 -4.44 -18.98 -11.60
C LYS A 80 -3.39 -18.01 -12.17
N GLN A 81 -3.59 -17.52 -13.40
CA GLN A 81 -2.67 -16.56 -14.03
C GLN A 81 -2.74 -15.21 -13.31
N LEU A 82 -3.94 -14.78 -12.91
CA LEU A 82 -4.13 -13.55 -12.16
C LEU A 82 -3.44 -13.61 -10.78
N TYR A 83 -3.54 -14.75 -10.09
CA TYR A 83 -2.78 -15.01 -8.86
C TYR A 83 -1.27 -14.99 -9.11
N ALA A 84 -0.79 -15.65 -10.17
CA ALA A 84 0.63 -15.62 -10.54
C ALA A 84 1.13 -14.19 -10.80
N VAL A 85 0.33 -13.37 -11.48
CA VAL A 85 0.63 -11.95 -11.74
C VAL A 85 0.74 -11.17 -10.43
N ALA A 86 -0.24 -11.28 -9.54
CA ALA A 86 -0.21 -10.58 -8.25
C ALA A 86 1.05 -10.94 -7.44
N VAL A 87 1.32 -12.23 -7.27
CA VAL A 87 2.51 -12.69 -6.54
C VAL A 87 3.82 -12.25 -7.23
N SER A 88 3.86 -12.26 -8.57
CA SER A 88 5.04 -11.82 -9.32
C SER A 88 5.28 -10.31 -9.20
N CYS A 89 4.22 -9.49 -9.14
CA CYS A 89 4.34 -8.06 -8.84
C CYS A 89 5.00 -7.85 -7.47
N LEU A 90 4.58 -8.61 -6.44
CA LEU A 90 5.21 -8.55 -5.12
C LEU A 90 6.66 -9.00 -5.15
N LEU A 91 6.96 -10.08 -5.86
CA LEU A 91 8.33 -10.60 -5.95
C LEU A 91 9.28 -9.61 -6.63
N LEU A 92 8.87 -9.02 -7.76
CA LEU A 92 9.64 -8.00 -8.46
C LEU A 92 9.87 -6.77 -7.58
N ALA A 93 8.81 -6.29 -6.92
CA ALA A 93 8.92 -5.15 -6.03
C ALA A 93 9.84 -5.44 -4.83
N SER A 94 9.74 -6.63 -4.24
CA SER A 94 10.60 -7.04 -3.12
C SER A 94 12.07 -7.12 -3.53
N LYS A 95 12.37 -7.69 -4.70
CA LYS A 95 13.74 -7.75 -5.24
C LYS A 95 14.31 -6.36 -5.55
N PHE A 96 13.46 -5.38 -5.83
CA PHE A 96 13.86 -4.04 -6.21
C PHE A 96 14.02 -3.10 -5.01
N GLU A 97 13.11 -3.17 -4.04
CA GLU A 97 12.98 -2.22 -2.94
C GLU A 97 13.53 -2.72 -1.59
N ASP A 98 13.66 -4.04 -1.42
CA ASP A 98 13.94 -4.64 -0.13
C ASP A 98 15.26 -5.42 -0.13
N ARG A 99 15.65 -5.83 1.07
CA ARG A 99 16.80 -6.68 1.30
C ARG A 99 16.52 -8.09 0.82
N GLU A 100 17.57 -8.74 0.32
CA GLU A 100 17.49 -10.09 -0.25
C GLU A 100 16.89 -11.12 0.73
N ASP A 101 17.11 -10.95 2.04
CA ASP A 101 16.58 -11.84 3.08
C ASP A 101 15.06 -11.76 3.28
N HIS A 102 14.42 -10.65 2.90
CA HIS A 102 12.97 -10.49 2.97
C HIS A 102 12.24 -10.91 1.68
N VAL A 103 12.96 -11.13 0.58
CA VAL A 103 12.35 -11.49 -0.71
C VAL A 103 11.61 -12.84 -0.59
N PRO A 104 10.28 -12.89 -0.88
CA PRO A 104 9.50 -14.12 -0.71
C PRO A 104 10.01 -15.26 -1.59
N LYS A 105 10.30 -16.41 -0.98
CA LYS A 105 10.70 -17.63 -1.71
C LYS A 105 9.48 -18.38 -2.23
N LEU A 106 9.65 -19.12 -3.32
CA LEU A 106 8.58 -19.92 -3.94
C LEU A 106 7.91 -20.88 -2.93
N GLU A 107 8.70 -21.49 -2.06
CA GLU A 107 8.20 -22.40 -1.02
C GLU A 107 7.30 -21.68 -0.02
N GLN A 108 7.63 -20.45 0.38
CA GLN A 108 6.82 -19.63 1.28
C GLN A 108 5.51 -19.19 0.60
N ILE A 109 5.59 -18.78 -0.67
CA ILE A 109 4.41 -18.43 -1.47
C ILE A 109 3.46 -19.62 -1.55
N ASN A 110 3.97 -20.81 -1.87
CA ASN A 110 3.15 -22.02 -2.00
C ASN A 110 2.69 -22.58 -0.65
N SER A 111 3.37 -22.31 0.47
CA SER A 111 2.92 -22.74 1.80
C SER A 111 1.80 -21.86 2.36
N MET A 112 1.74 -20.59 1.95
CA MET A 112 0.66 -19.66 2.28
C MET A 112 -0.67 -19.92 1.55
N ARG A 113 -0.78 -21.09 0.88
CA ARG A 113 -1.97 -21.63 0.18
C ARG A 113 -3.27 -21.60 0.98
N ILE A 114 -3.18 -21.53 2.31
CA ILE A 114 -4.33 -21.62 3.22
C ILE A 114 -5.30 -20.42 3.08
N LEU A 115 -4.87 -19.31 2.47
CA LEU A 115 -5.54 -18.02 2.64
C LEU A 115 -6.38 -17.56 1.42
N SER A 116 -6.23 -18.20 0.25
CA SER A 116 -6.96 -17.77 -0.97
C SER A 116 -8.22 -18.60 -1.30
N GLY A 117 -8.53 -19.65 -0.51
CA GLY A 117 -9.63 -20.59 -0.78
C GLY A 117 -9.46 -21.46 -2.04
N GLN A 118 -8.57 -21.07 -2.96
CA GLN A 118 -8.26 -21.76 -4.20
C GLN A 118 -6.84 -22.34 -4.11
N ASN A 119 -6.70 -23.64 -4.30
CA ASN A 119 -5.42 -24.35 -4.20
C ASN A 119 -4.51 -24.11 -5.42
N PHE A 120 -4.10 -22.85 -5.65
CA PHE A 120 -3.14 -22.52 -6.71
C PHE A 120 -1.71 -22.79 -6.25
N THR A 121 -1.11 -23.84 -6.78
CA THR A 121 0.35 -24.07 -6.67
C THR A 121 1.03 -23.44 -7.87
N LEU A 122 2.04 -22.60 -7.61
CA LEU A 122 2.89 -22.00 -8.62
C LEU A 122 4.16 -22.82 -8.80
N THR A 123 4.56 -23.04 -10.06
CA THR A 123 5.86 -23.60 -10.38
C THR A 123 6.89 -22.49 -10.58
N LYS A 124 8.18 -22.82 -10.41
CA LYS A 124 9.28 -21.87 -10.68
C LYS A 124 9.23 -21.31 -12.11
N LYS A 125 8.88 -22.16 -13.09
CA LYS A 125 8.77 -21.75 -14.49
C LYS A 125 7.63 -20.75 -14.72
N GLU A 126 6.46 -20.99 -14.13
CA GLU A 126 5.32 -20.06 -14.24
C GLU A 126 5.65 -18.70 -13.63
N LEU A 127 6.30 -18.70 -12.45
CA LEU A 127 6.68 -17.47 -11.77
C LEU A 127 7.70 -16.66 -12.59
N LEU A 128 8.78 -17.30 -13.05
CA LEU A 128 9.80 -16.65 -13.87
C LEU A 128 9.23 -16.08 -15.19
N ASN A 129 8.38 -16.84 -15.87
CA ASN A 129 7.74 -16.37 -17.10
C ASN A 129 6.86 -15.13 -16.82
N THR A 130 6.17 -15.12 -15.69
CA THR A 130 5.29 -13.99 -15.31
C THR A 130 6.10 -12.77 -14.89
N GLU A 131 7.21 -12.95 -14.18
CA GLU A 131 8.16 -11.86 -13.86
C GLU A 131 8.72 -11.21 -15.13
N LEU A 132 9.14 -12.02 -16.11
CA LEU A 132 9.64 -11.50 -17.39
C LEU A 132 8.56 -10.72 -18.16
N LEU A 133 7.34 -11.25 -18.22
CA LEU A 133 6.21 -10.57 -18.83
C LEU A 133 5.93 -9.21 -18.18
N LEU A 134 5.98 -9.15 -16.84
CA LEU A 134 5.81 -7.90 -16.10
C LEU A 134 6.94 -6.91 -16.41
N LEU A 135 8.20 -7.35 -16.36
CA LEU A 135 9.34 -6.50 -16.69
C LEU A 135 9.23 -5.93 -18.10
N GLU A 136 8.86 -6.74 -19.10
CA GLU A 136 8.60 -6.27 -20.46
C GLU A 136 7.44 -5.26 -20.51
N ALA A 137 6.32 -5.53 -19.83
CA ALA A 137 5.17 -4.65 -19.77
C ALA A 137 5.47 -3.28 -19.12
N PHE A 138 6.49 -3.21 -18.25
CA PHE A 138 6.99 -1.97 -17.65
C PHE A 138 8.28 -1.46 -18.30
N SER A 139 8.67 -2.02 -19.45
CA SER A 139 9.90 -1.63 -20.18
C SER A 139 11.14 -1.64 -19.29
N TRP A 140 11.20 -2.61 -18.37
CA TRP A 140 12.26 -2.79 -17.37
C TRP A 140 12.44 -1.60 -16.41
N ASN A 141 11.49 -0.68 -16.36
CA ASN A 141 11.53 0.47 -15.47
C ASN A 141 10.67 0.23 -14.22
N LEU A 142 11.31 -0.19 -13.15
CA LEU A 142 10.69 -0.32 -11.82
C LEU A 142 10.94 0.89 -10.91
N CYS A 143 11.67 1.91 -11.38
CA CYS A 143 11.95 3.15 -10.64
C CYS A 143 10.70 4.06 -10.56
N LEU A 144 9.62 3.56 -9.97
CA LEU A 144 8.29 4.16 -9.97
C LEU A 144 7.98 4.70 -8.57
N PRO A 145 8.09 6.02 -8.33
CA PRO A 145 7.88 6.56 -6.99
C PRO A 145 6.43 6.32 -6.52
N THR A 146 6.30 5.84 -5.30
CA THR A 146 5.02 5.58 -4.62
C THR A 146 4.90 6.43 -3.36
N PRO A 147 3.71 6.57 -2.75
CA PRO A 147 3.57 7.38 -1.53
C PRO A 147 4.53 6.95 -0.41
N ALA A 148 4.83 5.66 -0.29
CA ALA A 148 5.76 5.11 0.68
C ALA A 148 7.17 5.72 0.55
N HIS A 149 7.61 6.07 -0.67
CA HIS A 149 8.91 6.69 -0.90
C HIS A 149 9.02 8.09 -0.30
N PHE A 150 7.91 8.81 -0.09
CA PHE A 150 7.95 10.18 0.42
C PHE A 150 7.69 10.28 1.92
N LEU A 151 7.07 9.25 2.51
CA LEU A 151 6.49 9.34 3.85
C LEU A 151 7.54 9.67 4.93
N ASP A 152 8.61 8.88 5.01
CA ASP A 152 9.61 9.05 6.07
C ASP A 152 10.37 10.39 5.96
N TYR A 153 10.58 10.90 4.73
CA TYR A 153 11.13 12.23 4.51
C TYR A 153 10.23 13.34 5.10
N TYR A 154 8.90 13.23 4.92
CA TYR A 154 7.97 14.19 5.53
C TYR A 154 7.82 14.01 7.05
N LEU A 155 8.02 12.79 7.55
CA LEU A 155 8.03 12.51 8.99
C LEU A 155 9.18 13.18 9.74
N LEU A 156 10.23 13.65 9.06
CA LEU A 156 11.31 14.41 9.69
C LEU A 156 10.85 15.77 10.24
N ALA A 157 9.91 16.43 9.57
CA ALA A 157 9.36 17.73 9.99
C ALA A 157 7.94 17.63 10.60
N SER A 158 7.48 16.41 10.89
CA SER A 158 6.08 16.14 11.26
C SER A 158 5.70 16.50 12.69
N VAL A 159 6.65 16.75 13.58
CA VAL A 159 6.42 17.20 14.96
C VAL A 159 7.31 18.40 15.24
N SER A 160 6.73 19.47 15.79
CA SER A 160 7.44 20.68 16.17
C SER A 160 7.36 20.90 17.68
N GLN A 161 8.40 21.50 18.27
CA GLN A 161 8.34 21.96 19.67
C GLN A 161 7.27 23.05 19.89
N LYS A 162 6.83 23.71 18.81
CA LYS A 162 5.80 24.75 18.84
C LYS A 162 4.38 24.18 18.66
N ASP A 163 4.22 22.86 18.60
CA ASP A 163 2.92 22.24 18.44
C ASP A 163 2.05 22.50 19.68
N HIS A 164 0.85 23.02 19.44
CA HIS A 164 -0.16 23.15 20.48
C HIS A 164 -0.98 21.86 20.55
N HIS A 165 -1.15 21.34 21.75
CA HIS A 165 -1.98 20.16 22.03
C HIS A 165 -3.32 20.62 22.61
N CYS A 166 -4.44 20.23 22.01
CA CYS A 166 -5.75 20.66 22.52
C CYS A 166 -6.17 19.93 23.82
N HIS A 167 -5.47 18.87 24.22
CA HIS A 167 -5.66 18.18 25.51
C HIS A 167 -4.35 17.86 26.25
N SER A 168 -4.48 17.72 27.58
CA SER A 168 -3.42 17.59 28.60
C SER A 168 -2.45 16.40 28.44
N TRP A 169 -2.75 15.43 27.57
CA TRP A 169 -1.96 14.20 27.43
C TRP A 169 -0.56 14.40 26.80
N SER A 170 -0.37 15.45 26.00
CA SER A 170 0.80 15.56 25.10
C SER A 170 1.85 16.60 25.52
N THR A 171 1.97 16.93 26.81
CA THR A 171 3.13 17.70 27.30
C THR A 171 4.30 16.83 27.77
N ALA A 172 4.13 15.51 27.87
CA ALA A 172 5.09 14.68 28.62
C ALA A 172 6.29 14.13 27.82
N CYS A 173 6.22 13.96 26.50
CA CYS A 173 7.37 13.45 25.72
C CYS A 173 7.23 13.64 24.19
N PRO A 174 7.98 14.57 23.56
CA PRO A 174 7.99 14.76 22.10
C PRO A 174 8.37 13.50 21.31
N ARG A 175 9.20 12.61 21.89
CA ARG A 175 9.58 11.34 21.25
C ARG A 175 8.38 10.42 21.08
N LYS A 176 7.55 10.26 22.12
CA LYS A 176 6.33 9.45 22.05
C LYS A 176 5.34 10.00 21.04
N THR A 177 5.17 11.33 20.97
CA THR A 177 4.31 11.97 19.96
C THR A 177 4.80 11.66 18.54
N LYS A 178 6.11 11.72 18.30
CA LYS A 178 6.71 11.38 16.99
C LYS A 178 6.51 9.91 16.63
N GLU A 179 6.68 9.00 17.59
CA GLU A 179 6.43 7.56 17.39
C GLU A 179 4.95 7.30 17.05
N CYS A 180 4.01 7.85 17.81
CA CYS A 180 2.58 7.72 17.54
C CYS A 180 2.22 8.30 16.16
N LEU A 181 2.78 9.44 15.80
CA LEU A 181 2.54 10.06 14.49
C LEU A 181 3.06 9.16 13.37
N LYS A 182 4.25 8.60 13.52
CA LYS A 182 4.81 7.64 12.57
C LYS A 182 3.89 6.43 12.40
N GLU A 183 3.35 5.87 13.48
CA GLU A 183 2.40 4.75 13.42
C GLU A 183 1.12 5.12 12.67
N TYR A 184 0.48 6.26 13.00
CA TYR A 184 -0.70 6.74 12.26
C TYR A 184 -0.41 6.99 10.79
N ALA A 185 0.76 7.56 10.47
CA ALA A 185 1.13 7.89 9.11
C ALA A 185 1.32 6.64 8.25
N HIS A 186 1.96 5.60 8.82
CA HIS A 186 2.08 4.30 8.17
C HIS A 186 0.74 3.57 8.07
N TYR A 187 -0.11 3.69 9.09
CA TYR A 187 -1.48 3.16 9.01
C TYR A 187 -2.26 3.80 7.85
N PHE A 188 -2.26 5.14 7.74
CA PHE A 188 -2.92 5.82 6.63
C PHE A 188 -2.30 5.46 5.29
N LEU A 189 -0.99 5.25 5.24
CA LEU A 189 -0.30 4.77 4.05
C LEU A 189 -0.87 3.41 3.61
N GLU A 190 -1.09 2.45 4.52
CA GLU A 190 -1.74 1.17 4.20
C GLU A 190 -3.20 1.32 3.76
N VAL A 191 -3.95 2.27 4.35
CA VAL A 191 -5.31 2.60 3.93
C VAL A 191 -5.34 3.05 2.46
N THR A 192 -4.30 3.77 2.00
CA THR A 192 -4.24 4.24 0.60
C THR A 192 -4.14 3.11 -0.41
N LEU A 193 -3.65 1.94 -0.01
CA LEU A 193 -3.61 0.77 -0.90
C LEU A 193 -5.00 0.19 -1.13
N GLN A 194 -5.91 0.30 -0.16
CA GLN A 194 -7.22 -0.38 -0.21
C GLN A 194 -8.17 0.18 -1.28
N ASP A 195 -7.99 1.44 -1.67
CA ASP A 195 -8.84 2.10 -2.66
C ASP A 195 -7.99 2.77 -3.76
N HIS A 196 -8.31 2.52 -5.01
CA HIS A 196 -7.60 3.11 -6.14
C HIS A 196 -7.95 4.60 -6.36
N ILE A 197 -8.87 5.18 -5.57
CA ILE A 197 -9.17 6.61 -5.59
C ILE A 197 -7.93 7.48 -5.38
N PHE A 198 -6.91 6.97 -4.66
CA PHE A 198 -5.69 7.71 -4.38
C PHE A 198 -4.79 7.92 -5.60
N TYR A 199 -5.00 7.21 -6.71
CA TYR A 199 -4.33 7.51 -8.00
C TYR A 199 -4.77 8.86 -8.60
N LYS A 200 -5.82 9.51 -8.07
CA LYS A 200 -6.20 10.88 -8.45
C LYS A 200 -5.20 11.93 -7.95
N PHE A 201 -4.34 11.56 -7.00
CA PHE A 201 -3.35 12.45 -6.40
C PHE A 201 -1.94 11.99 -6.76
N GLN A 202 -1.00 12.94 -6.74
CA GLN A 202 0.41 12.60 -6.87
C GLN A 202 0.87 11.81 -5.63
N PRO A 203 1.78 10.82 -5.78
CA PRO A 203 2.30 10.04 -4.67
C PRO A 203 2.79 10.88 -3.49
N SER A 204 3.49 11.98 -3.76
CA SER A 204 3.97 12.91 -2.74
C SER A 204 2.85 13.67 -2.02
N VAL A 205 1.73 13.97 -2.68
CA VAL A 205 0.52 14.55 -2.06
C VAL A 205 -0.11 13.54 -1.11
N VAL A 206 -0.24 12.28 -1.53
CA VAL A 206 -0.80 11.20 -0.69
C VAL A 206 0.02 11.04 0.59
N ALA A 207 1.35 10.96 0.47
CA ALA A 207 2.23 10.83 1.64
C ALA A 207 2.14 12.03 2.59
N ALA A 208 2.11 13.25 2.05
CA ALA A 208 1.91 14.47 2.83
C ALA A 208 0.53 14.48 3.53
N ALA A 209 -0.52 14.02 2.85
CA ALA A 209 -1.85 13.89 3.41
C ALA A 209 -1.91 12.83 4.52
N CYS A 210 -1.19 11.71 4.42
CA CYS A 210 -1.05 10.75 5.52
C CYS A 210 -0.46 11.43 6.78
N VAL A 211 0.57 12.26 6.62
CA VAL A 211 1.14 13.04 7.74
C VAL A 211 0.12 14.03 8.31
N GLY A 212 -0.57 14.77 7.44
CA GLY A 212 -1.60 15.74 7.85
C GLY A 212 -2.78 15.09 8.61
N ALA A 213 -3.32 13.99 8.07
CA ALA A 213 -4.36 13.20 8.73
C ALA A 213 -3.87 12.67 10.09
N SER A 214 -2.63 12.18 10.17
CA SER A 214 -2.03 11.73 11.45
C SER A 214 -1.97 12.85 12.49
N ARG A 215 -1.55 14.06 12.06
CA ARG A 215 -1.52 15.24 12.94
C ARG A 215 -2.91 15.61 13.45
N ILE A 216 -3.94 15.49 12.62
CA ILE A 216 -5.34 15.72 13.01
C ILE A 216 -5.81 14.68 14.03
N CYS A 217 -5.57 13.39 13.79
CA CYS A 217 -5.91 12.32 14.74
C CYS A 217 -5.21 12.50 16.10
N LEU A 218 -3.97 12.99 16.09
CA LEU A 218 -3.20 13.31 17.30
C LEU A 218 -3.44 14.72 17.85
N GLN A 219 -4.40 15.46 17.28
CA GLN A 219 -4.80 16.79 17.76
C GLN A 219 -3.65 17.81 17.83
N LEU A 220 -2.74 17.75 16.85
CA LEU A 220 -1.60 18.64 16.75
C LEU A 220 -1.98 19.89 15.97
N SER A 221 -1.82 21.07 16.57
CA SER A 221 -2.07 22.35 15.92
C SER A 221 -0.77 23.16 15.73
N PRO A 222 -0.52 23.73 14.54
CA PRO A 222 -1.36 23.66 13.34
C PRO A 222 -1.29 22.29 12.66
N TYR A 223 -2.37 21.86 11.99
CA TYR A 223 -2.44 20.56 11.31
C TYR A 223 -1.39 20.42 10.19
N TRP A 224 -1.01 21.53 9.57
CA TRP A 224 0.08 21.61 8.60
C TRP A 224 1.03 22.74 8.98
N THR A 225 2.25 22.39 9.39
CA THR A 225 3.24 23.35 9.91
C THR A 225 4.00 24.05 8.78
N ARG A 226 4.66 25.17 9.10
CA ARG A 226 5.56 25.84 8.15
C ARG A 226 6.76 24.99 7.76
N ASP A 227 7.22 24.12 8.66
CA ASP A 227 8.33 23.21 8.37
C ASP A 227 7.91 22.13 7.37
N LEU A 228 6.72 21.54 7.53
CA LEU A 228 6.13 20.62 6.56
C LEU A 228 5.89 21.30 5.21
N GLN A 229 5.36 22.52 5.20
CA GLN A 229 5.21 23.30 3.97
C GLN A 229 6.55 23.56 3.28
N ARG A 230 7.62 23.85 4.04
CA ARG A 230 8.95 24.14 3.50
C ARG A 230 9.58 22.93 2.81
N ILE A 231 9.46 21.73 3.40
CA ILE A 231 10.11 20.52 2.84
C ILE A 231 9.30 19.87 1.72
N SER A 232 7.97 20.09 1.68
CA SER A 232 7.09 19.46 0.70
C SER A 232 6.66 20.39 -0.45
N ASN A 233 6.74 21.70 -0.23
CA ASN A 233 6.14 22.75 -1.07
C ASN A 233 4.61 22.67 -1.18
N TYR A 234 3.93 21.96 -0.25
CA TYR A 234 2.48 21.89 -0.21
C TYR A 234 1.88 22.81 0.86
N THR A 235 0.80 23.51 0.52
CA THR A 235 -0.07 24.20 1.47
C THR A 235 -1.15 23.24 1.96
N LEU A 236 -1.88 23.60 3.01
CA LEU A 236 -3.02 22.79 3.47
C LEU A 236 -4.09 22.64 2.37
N GLU A 237 -4.29 23.67 1.54
CA GLU A 237 -5.25 23.66 0.43
C GLU A 237 -4.92 22.59 -0.61
N HIS A 238 -3.62 22.38 -0.92
CA HIS A 238 -3.19 21.30 -1.82
C HIS A 238 -3.53 19.91 -1.28
N LEU A 239 -3.61 19.75 0.05
CA LEU A 239 -3.74 18.46 0.72
C LEU A 239 -5.17 18.16 1.19
N SER A 240 -6.02 19.19 1.34
CA SER A 240 -7.26 19.10 2.10
C SER A 240 -8.18 17.97 1.60
N THR A 241 -8.36 17.86 0.28
CA THR A 241 -9.21 16.82 -0.32
C THR A 241 -8.67 15.41 -0.06
N CYS A 242 -7.36 15.20 -0.16
CA CYS A 242 -6.77 13.89 0.10
C CYS A 242 -6.85 13.53 1.60
N ILE A 243 -6.63 14.51 2.48
CA ILE A 243 -6.79 14.35 3.94
C ILE A 243 -8.24 13.98 4.28
N GLU A 244 -9.22 14.68 3.71
CA GLU A 244 -10.64 14.40 3.94
C GLU A 244 -11.01 12.96 3.55
N ILE A 245 -10.54 12.48 2.39
CA ILE A 245 -10.78 11.09 1.95
C ILE A 245 -10.18 10.09 2.95
N LEU A 246 -8.95 10.32 3.43
CA LEU A 246 -8.29 9.48 4.42
C LEU A 246 -9.07 9.42 5.75
N LEU A 247 -9.50 10.57 6.26
CA LEU A 247 -10.26 10.66 7.51
C LEU A 247 -11.63 9.98 7.40
N VAL A 248 -12.32 10.13 6.25
CA VAL A 248 -13.58 9.42 6.00
C VAL A 248 -13.36 7.90 5.97
N ALA A 249 -12.28 7.43 5.32
CA ALA A 249 -11.94 6.01 5.31
C ALA A 249 -11.64 5.49 6.73
N TYR A 250 -10.91 6.26 7.55
CA TYR A 250 -10.64 5.93 8.94
C TYR A 250 -11.92 5.82 9.78
N ASP A 251 -12.83 6.79 9.67
CA ASP A 251 -14.10 6.77 10.41
C ASP A 251 -14.96 5.57 10.06
N ASN A 252 -14.97 5.15 8.78
CA ASN A 252 -15.71 3.96 8.34
C ASN A 252 -15.13 2.68 8.94
N VAL A 253 -13.80 2.52 8.89
CA VAL A 253 -13.11 1.37 9.50
C VAL A 253 -13.34 1.33 11.02
N PHE A 254 -13.33 2.48 11.68
CA PHE A 254 -13.60 2.58 13.11
C PHE A 254 -15.03 2.15 13.45
N LYS A 255 -16.02 2.62 12.68
CA LYS A 255 -17.43 2.22 12.86
C LYS A 255 -17.62 0.72 12.68
N ASP A 256 -17.03 0.14 11.63
CA ASP A 256 -17.10 -1.30 11.38
C ASP A 256 -16.48 -2.10 12.54
N ALA A 257 -15.34 -1.66 13.08
CA ALA A 257 -14.70 -2.29 14.23
C ALA A 257 -15.55 -2.21 15.51
N VAL A 258 -16.24 -1.09 15.74
CA VAL A 258 -17.17 -0.92 16.87
C VAL A 258 -18.37 -1.86 16.73
N VAL A 259 -18.97 -1.94 15.54
CA VAL A 259 -20.10 -2.83 15.25
C VAL A 259 -19.73 -4.29 15.46
N VAL A 260 -18.57 -4.73 14.96
CA VAL A 260 -18.07 -6.09 15.15
C VAL A 260 -17.86 -6.38 16.64
N LYS A 261 -17.22 -5.46 17.38
CA LYS A 261 -17.03 -5.61 18.84
C LYS A 261 -18.36 -5.74 19.58
N SER A 262 -19.35 -4.89 19.27
CA SER A 262 -20.70 -4.95 19.85
C SER A 262 -21.41 -6.27 19.55
N GLN A 263 -21.25 -6.82 18.34
CA GLN A 263 -21.82 -8.12 17.97
C GLN A 263 -21.12 -9.30 18.67
N THR A 264 -19.79 -9.29 18.81
CA THR A 264 -19.07 -10.32 19.59
C THR A 264 -19.42 -10.29 21.08
N LEU A 265 -19.67 -9.11 21.66
CA LEU A 265 -20.10 -8.98 23.06
C LEU A 265 -21.56 -9.42 23.28
N ALA A 266 -22.40 -9.37 22.25
CA ALA A 266 -23.78 -9.86 22.30
C ALA A 266 -23.90 -11.40 22.14
N MET A 267 -22.82 -12.10 21.79
CA MET A 267 -22.80 -13.55 21.51
C MET A 267 -22.30 -14.41 22.68
N VAL A 268 -22.44 -13.94 23.92
CA VAL A 268 -22.17 -14.74 25.14
C VAL A 268 -23.43 -15.52 25.53
N PRO A 269 -23.47 -16.87 25.49
CA PRO A 269 -24.61 -17.64 25.96
C PRO A 269 -24.65 -17.60 27.50
N GLY A 270 -25.79 -17.21 28.05
CA GLY A 270 -26.08 -17.28 29.47
C GLY A 270 -25.95 -18.70 30.02
N THR A 271 -25.40 -18.80 31.22
CA THR A 271 -25.25 -20.01 32.04
C THR A 271 -26.58 -20.64 32.42
N THR A 272 -26.77 -21.94 32.15
CA THR A 272 -27.60 -22.86 32.97
C THR A 272 -26.92 -24.24 33.08
N PRO A 273 -27.11 -24.96 34.20
CA PRO A 273 -26.19 -26.03 34.62
C PRO A 273 -26.46 -27.38 33.93
N ALA A 274 -25.39 -28.16 33.76
CA ALA A 274 -25.35 -29.51 33.18
C ALA A 274 -26.09 -30.56 34.05
N PRO A 275 -26.42 -31.77 33.53
CA PRO A 275 -25.38 -32.82 33.38
C PRO A 275 -25.45 -33.72 32.12
N THR A 276 -24.25 -34.10 31.65
CA THR A 276 -23.79 -35.38 31.05
C THR A 276 -24.68 -36.17 30.07
N GLN A 277 -24.24 -36.33 28.80
CA GLN A 277 -23.75 -37.60 28.19
C GLN A 277 -23.51 -37.51 26.66
N VAL A 278 -22.26 -37.81 26.27
CA VAL A 278 -21.73 -38.65 25.15
C VAL A 278 -22.23 -38.50 23.67
N LEU A 279 -21.22 -38.27 22.80
CA LEU A 279 -21.02 -38.70 21.39
C LEU A 279 -21.34 -37.77 20.19
N PHE A 280 -20.36 -37.73 19.28
CA PHE A 280 -20.31 -37.34 17.85
C PHE A 280 -19.94 -35.89 17.43
N GLN A 281 -18.92 -35.84 16.54
CA GLN A 281 -18.13 -34.74 15.94
C GLN A 281 -18.89 -33.86 14.90
N PRO A 282 -18.38 -32.64 14.57
CA PRO A 282 -17.43 -32.43 13.44
C PRO A 282 -16.24 -31.50 13.79
N PRO A 283 -15.17 -31.42 12.97
CA PRO A 283 -13.98 -30.63 13.29
C PRO A 283 -14.27 -29.13 13.22
N ALA A 284 -13.90 -28.43 14.29
CA ALA A 284 -13.90 -26.97 14.34
C ALA A 284 -12.71 -26.43 13.53
N TYR A 285 -12.99 -25.52 12.60
CA TYR A 285 -11.98 -24.67 11.99
C TYR A 285 -11.34 -23.78 13.07
N PRO A 286 -10.01 -23.68 13.19
CA PRO A 286 -9.41 -22.68 14.05
C PRO A 286 -9.65 -21.30 13.42
N THR A 287 -10.41 -20.46 14.14
CA THR A 287 -10.48 -19.02 13.87
C THR A 287 -9.08 -18.45 14.04
N LEU A 288 -8.52 -17.99 12.92
CA LEU A 288 -7.20 -17.37 12.88
C LEU A 288 -7.23 -16.11 13.75
N SER A 289 -6.45 -16.15 14.82
CA SER A 289 -6.03 -14.98 15.57
C SER A 289 -5.36 -13.99 14.62
N GLN A 290 -5.94 -12.80 14.49
CA GLN A 290 -5.22 -11.66 13.93
C GLN A 290 -3.94 -11.45 14.76
N PRO A 291 -2.80 -11.13 14.14
CA PRO A 291 -1.65 -10.65 14.89
C PRO A 291 -2.10 -9.36 15.59
N ALA A 292 -2.16 -9.40 16.92
CA ALA A 292 -2.35 -8.21 17.72
C ALA A 292 -1.17 -7.28 17.44
N THR A 293 -1.42 -6.13 16.83
CA THR A 293 -0.53 -4.98 16.92
C THR A 293 -0.62 -4.46 18.35
N PRO A 294 0.39 -4.65 19.20
CA PRO A 294 0.33 -4.15 20.57
C PRO A 294 0.75 -2.68 20.52
N GLY A 295 -0.20 -1.77 20.32
CA GLY A 295 0.10 -0.32 20.33
C GLY A 295 -1.11 0.60 20.24
N LEU A 296 -2.11 0.30 19.40
CA LEU A 296 -3.18 1.25 19.07
C LEU A 296 -4.39 1.25 20.03
N ALA A 297 -4.46 0.31 20.97
CA ALA A 297 -5.64 0.15 21.84
C ALA A 297 -5.80 1.25 22.91
N GLN A 298 -4.75 2.03 23.21
CA GLN A 298 -4.79 3.06 24.25
C GLN A 298 -5.26 4.45 23.77
N PHE A 299 -5.51 4.66 22.48
CA PHE A 299 -5.84 5.97 21.89
C PHE A 299 -7.34 6.21 21.64
N GLN A 300 -8.22 5.44 22.28
CA GLN A 300 -9.66 5.39 21.95
C GLN A 300 -10.52 6.39 22.78
N THR A 301 -10.58 7.65 22.34
CA THR A 301 -11.65 8.66 22.65
C THR A 301 -11.86 9.58 21.41
N PRO A 302 -13.01 10.26 21.23
CA PRO A 302 -13.65 10.34 19.92
C PRO A 302 -12.97 11.31 18.95
N VAL A 303 -12.15 10.75 18.05
CA VAL A 303 -11.61 11.40 16.85
C VAL A 303 -12.72 12.01 15.97
N GLN A 304 -13.96 11.55 16.12
CA GLN A 304 -15.13 11.95 15.35
C GLN A 304 -15.53 13.42 15.49
N ASP A 305 -15.42 14.01 16.69
CA ASP A 305 -15.73 15.44 16.90
C ASP A 305 -14.70 16.37 16.23
N LEU A 306 -13.48 15.86 16.01
CA LEU A 306 -12.37 16.60 15.44
C LEU A 306 -12.30 16.49 13.93
N CYS A 307 -12.68 15.34 13.34
CA CYS A 307 -12.94 15.23 11.91
C CYS A 307 -14.05 16.22 11.47
N LEU A 308 -15.08 16.39 12.31
CA LEU A 308 -16.12 17.39 12.12
C LEU A 308 -15.58 18.82 12.30
N ALA A 309 -14.87 19.11 13.39
CA ALA A 309 -14.28 20.44 13.61
C ALA A 309 -13.27 20.85 12.52
N TYR A 310 -12.47 19.91 12.00
CA TYR A 310 -11.58 20.13 10.86
C TYR A 310 -12.37 20.42 9.58
N ARG A 311 -13.44 19.66 9.31
CA ARG A 311 -14.33 19.89 8.18
C ARG A 311 -15.00 21.27 8.27
N ASP A 312 -15.45 21.67 9.46
CA ASP A 312 -16.07 22.97 9.72
C ASP A 312 -15.05 24.11 9.57
N SER A 313 -13.80 23.91 10.01
CA SER A 313 -12.70 24.88 9.81
C SER A 313 -12.36 25.07 8.33
N LEU A 314 -12.32 24.00 7.53
CA LEU A 314 -12.12 24.10 6.09
C LEU A 314 -13.28 24.82 5.38
N GLN A 315 -14.52 24.56 5.80
CA GLN A 315 -15.70 25.25 5.27
C GLN A 315 -15.72 26.74 5.65
N ALA A 316 -15.28 27.10 6.86
CA ALA A 316 -15.13 28.49 7.29
C ALA A 316 -14.10 29.25 6.43
N HIS A 317 -12.99 28.61 6.04
CA HIS A 317 -12.00 29.20 5.14
C HIS A 317 -12.49 29.35 3.69
N ARG A 318 -13.37 28.47 3.20
CA ARG A 318 -14.00 28.62 1.87
C ARG A 318 -15.10 29.69 1.83
N SER A 319 -15.69 30.03 2.97
CA SER A 319 -16.78 31.00 3.09
C SER A 319 -16.32 32.46 3.15
N GLY A 320 -15.00 32.70 3.16
CA GLY A 320 -14.39 34.04 3.23
C GLY A 320 -14.25 34.79 1.90
N SER A 321 -14.70 34.21 0.77
CA SER A 321 -14.72 34.89 -0.53
C SER A 321 -16.17 35.15 -0.95
N LEU A 322 -16.51 36.44 -1.06
CA LEU A 322 -17.84 37.02 -1.10
C LEU A 322 -18.74 36.58 -2.28
N LEU A 323 -20.04 36.52 -1.98
CA LEU A 323 -21.21 36.90 -2.80
C LEU A 323 -20.98 37.05 -4.31
N SER A 324 -21.39 36.06 -5.12
CA SER A 324 -22.18 36.26 -6.35
C SER A 324 -22.60 34.91 -6.94
N GLY A 325 -23.84 34.82 -7.41
CA GLY A 325 -24.52 33.58 -7.78
C GLY A 325 -23.92 32.85 -8.98
N GLY A 326 -23.96 31.52 -8.90
CA GLY A 326 -23.72 30.62 -10.02
C GLY A 326 -23.98 29.17 -9.58
N SER A 327 -25.02 28.55 -10.13
CA SER A 327 -25.44 27.17 -9.83
C SER A 327 -24.30 26.17 -10.08
N GLY A 328 -23.71 25.66 -9.00
CA GLY A 328 -22.75 24.56 -9.01
C GLY A 328 -23.43 23.26 -8.58
N SER A 329 -23.39 22.25 -9.45
CA SER A 329 -24.01 20.93 -9.27
C SER A 329 -23.62 20.26 -7.96
N SER A 330 -24.62 19.94 -7.15
CA SER A 330 -24.52 19.11 -5.95
C SER A 330 -23.91 17.74 -6.30
N LEU A 331 -22.76 17.41 -5.70
CA LEU A 331 -22.22 16.05 -5.66
C LEU A 331 -22.86 15.29 -4.48
N HIS A 332 -24.15 15.02 -4.62
CA HIS A 332 -24.85 14.02 -3.81
C HIS A 332 -25.48 12.98 -4.73
N THR A 333 -24.65 12.12 -5.31
CA THR A 333 -25.10 10.83 -5.82
C THR A 333 -24.68 9.78 -4.79
N LEU A 334 -25.62 9.46 -3.89
CA LEU A 334 -25.51 8.36 -2.95
C LEU A 334 -25.30 7.06 -3.73
N TYR A 335 -24.18 6.38 -3.50
CA TYR A 335 -24.00 4.99 -3.95
C TYR A 335 -24.89 4.07 -3.11
N PRO A 336 -25.60 3.10 -3.72
CA PRO A 336 -26.44 2.17 -2.97
C PRO A 336 -25.59 1.18 -2.16
N THR A 337 -26.04 0.94 -0.94
CA THR A 337 -25.56 -0.09 -0.01
C THR A 337 -25.58 -1.47 -0.66
N LEU A 338 -24.42 -2.14 -0.72
CA LEU A 338 -24.28 -3.51 -1.20
C LEU A 338 -24.79 -4.50 -0.14
N GLN A 339 -25.80 -5.30 -0.50
CA GLN A 339 -26.30 -6.44 0.28
C GLN A 339 -25.37 -7.68 0.15
N PRO A 340 -25.48 -8.66 1.07
CA PRO A 340 -24.63 -9.84 1.09
C PRO A 340 -24.85 -10.73 -0.13
N LEU A 341 -23.76 -11.26 -0.69
CA LEU A 341 -23.73 -12.12 -1.88
C LEU A 341 -24.44 -13.46 -1.63
N ASP A 342 -25.58 -13.66 -2.32
CA ASP A 342 -26.06 -14.99 -2.66
C ASP A 342 -25.24 -15.54 -3.84
N VAL A 343 -24.68 -16.73 -3.64
CA VAL A 343 -23.86 -17.44 -4.62
C VAL A 343 -24.79 -18.09 -5.64
N CYS A 344 -24.77 -17.62 -6.90
CA CYS A 344 -25.38 -18.33 -8.02
C CYS A 344 -24.32 -18.58 -9.12
N PRO A 345 -24.19 -19.83 -9.63
CA PRO A 345 -23.15 -20.18 -10.59
C PRO A 345 -23.58 -19.80 -12.01
N LEU A 346 -22.80 -18.97 -12.70
CA LEU A 346 -23.00 -18.65 -14.11
C LEU A 346 -21.84 -19.19 -14.94
N SER A 347 -22.16 -20.16 -15.79
CA SER A 347 -21.28 -20.77 -16.79
C SER A 347 -21.11 -19.85 -17.99
N LEU A 348 -19.88 -19.59 -18.44
CA LEU A 348 -19.55 -18.79 -19.65
C LEU A 348 -18.18 -19.23 -20.22
N PRO A 349 -17.87 -18.93 -21.50
CA PRO A 349 -17.66 -19.91 -22.55
C PRO A 349 -16.18 -20.16 -22.90
N ALA A 350 -15.96 -21.13 -23.79
CA ALA A 350 -14.67 -21.71 -24.18
C ALA A 350 -13.59 -20.68 -24.60
N PRO A 351 -12.29 -21.00 -24.40
CA PRO A 351 -11.20 -20.04 -24.52
C PRO A 351 -10.85 -19.73 -25.99
N LEU A 352 -10.68 -18.44 -26.30
CA LEU A 352 -9.97 -18.00 -27.50
C LEU A 352 -8.48 -17.79 -27.15
N SER A 353 -7.64 -18.41 -27.97
CA SER A 353 -6.18 -18.30 -27.92
C SER A 353 -5.71 -16.86 -28.18
N MET A 354 -4.84 -16.34 -27.31
CA MET A 354 -4.13 -15.07 -27.54
C MET A 354 -3.03 -15.29 -28.58
N GLN A 355 -3.09 -14.59 -29.71
CA GLN A 355 -1.96 -14.43 -30.63
C GLN A 355 -1.44 -12.99 -30.50
N MET A 356 -0.18 -12.84 -30.08
CA MET A 356 0.52 -11.56 -30.11
C MET A 356 1.11 -11.35 -31.51
N ALA A 357 0.68 -10.29 -32.21
CA ALA A 357 1.34 -9.83 -33.43
C ALA A 357 2.47 -8.86 -33.04
N ILE A 358 3.72 -9.30 -33.24
CA ILE A 358 4.90 -8.45 -33.08
C ILE A 358 5.05 -7.63 -34.36
N THR A 359 4.66 -6.36 -34.34
CA THR A 359 5.06 -5.39 -35.37
C THR A 359 6.50 -4.98 -35.11
N ALA A 360 7.43 -5.55 -35.87
CA ALA A 360 8.83 -5.15 -35.87
C ALA A 360 9.00 -3.90 -36.75
N GLU A 361 9.37 -2.77 -36.15
CA GLU A 361 10.00 -1.66 -36.88
C GLU A 361 11.53 -1.76 -36.74
N PRO A 362 12.31 -1.58 -37.83
CA PRO A 362 13.76 -1.66 -37.78
C PRO A 362 14.33 -0.32 -37.32
N ARG A 363 15.05 -0.32 -36.18
CA ARG A 363 15.92 0.81 -35.80
C ARG A 363 17.38 0.44 -36.07
N HIS A 364 18.04 1.28 -36.84
CA HIS A 364 19.42 1.15 -37.29
C HIS A 364 20.40 1.05 -36.11
N CYS A 365 21.11 -0.08 -36.01
CA CYS A 365 22.27 -0.24 -35.14
C CYS A 365 23.52 0.31 -35.83
N LEU A 366 24.18 1.30 -35.23
CA LEU A 366 25.56 1.64 -35.56
C LEU A 366 26.48 0.64 -34.87
N ALA A 367 27.18 -0.16 -35.67
CA ALA A 367 28.23 -1.06 -35.23
C ALA A 367 29.51 -0.28 -34.94
N THR A 368 30.09 -0.49 -33.76
CA THR A 368 31.53 -0.26 -33.53
C THR A 368 32.15 -1.55 -33.03
N THR A 369 32.92 -2.15 -33.91
CA THR A 369 33.78 -3.31 -33.69
C THR A 369 35.01 -2.89 -32.88
N TYR A 370 35.32 -3.64 -31.82
CA TYR A 370 36.69 -3.81 -31.37
C TYR A 370 36.89 -5.29 -31.05
N GLY A 371 37.58 -5.97 -31.95
CA GLY A 371 38.07 -7.33 -31.72
C GLY A 371 39.46 -7.25 -31.08
N SER A 372 39.71 -8.13 -30.12
CA SER A 372 40.97 -8.88 -30.07
C SER A 372 40.80 -10.07 -29.13
N SER A 373 40.77 -11.24 -29.74
CA SER A 373 40.97 -12.55 -29.14
C SER A 373 42.37 -12.71 -28.56
N TYR A 374 42.51 -13.39 -27.42
CA TYR A 374 43.60 -14.36 -27.21
C TYR A 374 43.11 -15.54 -26.35
N PHE A 375 43.52 -16.73 -26.79
CA PHE A 375 43.07 -18.06 -26.38
C PHE A 375 43.84 -18.62 -25.17
N SER A 376 43.13 -19.48 -24.41
CA SER A 376 43.55 -20.78 -23.84
C SER A 376 44.61 -20.86 -22.73
N GLY A 377 44.29 -21.69 -21.71
CA GLY A 377 45.30 -22.26 -20.81
C GLY A 377 44.72 -22.85 -19.51
N SER A 378 44.18 -24.06 -19.58
CA SER A 378 43.85 -24.90 -18.43
C SER A 378 45.10 -25.23 -17.60
N HIS A 379 45.08 -25.12 -16.26
CA HIS A 379 45.90 -25.96 -15.36
C HIS A 379 45.34 -25.98 -13.93
N ALA A 380 45.50 -27.14 -13.30
CA ALA A 380 45.00 -27.55 -12.00
C ALA A 380 45.82 -27.01 -10.80
N PHE A 381 45.18 -27.03 -9.63
CA PHE A 381 45.69 -26.89 -8.25
C PHE A 381 47.08 -27.54 -7.99
N PRO A 382 47.90 -27.05 -7.01
CA PRO A 382 47.56 -27.15 -5.57
C PRO A 382 48.12 -26.10 -4.58
N THR A 383 47.44 -26.04 -3.42
CA THR A 383 47.90 -25.80 -2.02
C THR A 383 48.90 -24.70 -1.65
N GLY A 384 48.58 -23.95 -0.59
CA GLY A 384 49.57 -23.27 0.25
C GLY A 384 48.98 -22.29 1.26
N CYS A 385 48.76 -22.75 2.49
CA CYS A 385 48.47 -21.95 3.68
C CYS A 385 49.53 -20.87 3.94
N PHE A 386 49.14 -19.72 4.49
CA PHE A 386 49.92 -19.03 5.53
C PHE A 386 48.99 -18.22 6.44
N ASP A 387 48.90 -18.67 7.69
CA ASP A 387 48.55 -17.86 8.85
C ASP A 387 49.66 -16.85 9.13
N ARG A 388 49.26 -15.63 9.49
CA ARG A 388 49.82 -14.89 10.63
C ARG A 388 48.90 -13.76 11.08
#